data_AF-A0A392QJC6-F1
#
_entry.id   AF-A0A392QJC6-F1
#
_cell.length_a   1.000
_cell.length_b   1.000
_cell.length_c   1.000
_cell.angle_alpha   90.00
_cell.angle_beta   90.00
_cell.angle_gamma   90.00
#
_symmetry.space_group_name_H-M   'P 1'
#
loop_
_entity.id
_entity.type
_entity.pdbx_description
1 polymer ?
#
loop_
_entity_poly.entity_id
_entity_poly.type
_entity_poly.pdbx_seq_one_letter_code
_entity_poly.pdbx_strand_id
1 'polypeptide(L)'
;IIWNSSTRAELLKFVDQQRAAQGPDGSYDIKDSHDFVYEALSKELFIGNVYLRVYNDQPDFEISEPEAFCVALVDFISWLLHNQCVEEANHNVEETTSFTETPEHLNEVVDGSVNEHQILNNSSIMS
;
A
#
# COMPACT_ATOMS: atom_id res chain seq x y z
N ILE A 1 -3.01 14.70 11.95
CA ILE A 1 -1.80 13.95 12.35
C ILE A 1 -2.21 12.59 12.91
N ILE A 2 -1.48 11.50 12.62
CA ILE A 2 -1.72 10.20 13.26
C ILE A 2 -1.14 10.26 14.68
N TRP A 3 -2.01 10.21 15.68
CA TRP A 3 -1.60 10.26 17.08
C TRP A 3 -1.67 8.88 17.71
N ASN A 4 -0.51 8.26 17.94
CA ASN A 4 -0.38 6.94 18.55
C ASN A 4 0.74 6.93 19.62
N SER A 5 1.03 5.76 20.18
CA SER A 5 2.09 5.62 21.20
C SER A 5 3.46 6.05 20.67
N SER A 6 3.78 5.76 19.42
CA SER A 6 5.05 6.11 18.78
C SER A 6 5.19 7.63 18.59
N THR A 7 4.22 8.29 17.95
CA THR A 7 4.28 9.76 17.76
C THR A 7 4.26 10.52 19.08
N ARG A 8 3.50 10.02 20.07
CA ARG A 8 3.55 10.57 21.43
C ARG A 8 4.93 10.41 22.07
N ALA A 9 5.56 9.24 21.95
CA ALA A 9 6.87 8.98 22.53
C ALA A 9 7.96 9.86 21.91
N GLU A 10 7.92 10.05 20.59
CA GLU A 10 8.85 10.94 19.88
C GLU A 10 8.71 12.39 20.35
N LEU A 11 7.47 12.90 20.45
CA LEU A 11 7.24 14.26 20.95
C LEU A 11 7.71 14.43 22.39
N LEU A 12 7.42 13.46 23.26
CA LEU A 12 7.87 13.49 24.65
C LEU A 12 9.40 13.53 24.75
N LYS A 13 10.08 12.67 23.99
CA LYS A 13 11.55 12.65 23.92
C LYS A 13 12.10 14.01 23.48
N PHE A 14 11.53 14.60 22.43
CA PHE A 14 11.96 15.92 21.96
C PHE A 14 11.77 17.00 23.04
N VAL A 15 10.60 17.04 23.69
CA VAL A 15 10.33 18.00 24.77
C VAL A 15 11.29 17.83 25.94
N ASP A 16 11.60 16.60 26.34
CA ASP A 16 12.53 16.33 27.43
C ASP A 16 13.97 16.73 27.07
N GLN A 17 14.38 16.55 25.81
CA GLN A 17 15.67 17.03 25.31
C GLN A 17 15.76 18.56 25.35
N GLN A 18 14.70 19.26 24.90
CA GLN A 18 14.64 20.72 24.96
C GLN A 18 14.64 21.24 26.41
N ARG A 19 13.98 20.53 27.33
CA ARG A 19 14.04 20.82 28.77
C ARG A 19 15.44 20.68 29.34
N ALA A 20 16.16 19.63 28.95
CA ALA A 20 17.53 19.40 29.40
C ALA A 20 18.54 20.38 28.79
N ALA A 21 18.25 20.92 27.60
CA ALA A 21 19.08 21.90 26.90
C ALA A 21 18.81 23.36 27.32
N GLN A 22 18.05 23.58 28.40
CA GLN A 22 17.74 24.91 28.92
C GLN A 22 19.01 25.72 29.21
N GLY A 23 19.02 26.99 28.79
CA GLY A 23 20.10 27.92 29.06
C GLY A 23 20.30 28.17 30.56
N PRO A 24 21.49 28.61 30.99
CA PRO A 24 21.77 28.93 32.39
C PRO A 24 20.92 30.09 32.94
N ASP A 25 20.29 30.88 32.05
CA ASP A 25 19.33 31.94 32.36
C ASP A 25 17.87 31.45 32.41
N GLY A 26 17.63 30.15 32.19
CA GLY A 26 16.31 29.56 32.11
C GLY A 26 15.62 29.73 30.76
N SER A 27 16.29 30.31 29.76
CA SER A 27 15.73 30.48 28.41
C SER A 27 15.74 29.17 27.63
N TYR A 28 14.80 29.06 26.67
CA TYR A 28 14.72 27.97 25.71
C TYR A 28 15.04 28.52 24.32
N ASP A 29 16.02 27.94 23.64
CA ASP A 29 16.23 28.24 22.23
C ASP A 29 15.31 27.37 21.37
N ILE A 30 14.17 27.93 20.98
CA ILE A 30 13.10 27.22 20.27
C ILE A 30 13.44 27.05 18.77
N LYS A 31 14.64 27.46 18.32
CA LYS A 31 15.12 27.27 16.95
C LYS A 31 14.94 25.83 16.48
N ASP A 32 15.25 24.87 17.34
CA ASP A 32 15.15 23.43 17.07
C ASP A 32 13.70 22.91 16.92
N SER A 33 12.68 23.68 17.35
CA SER A 33 11.28 23.24 17.29
C SER A 33 10.71 23.20 15.87
N HIS A 34 11.28 24.00 14.97
CA HIS A 34 10.90 23.99 13.57
C HIS A 34 11.45 22.77 12.83
N ASP A 35 12.50 22.14 13.37
CA ASP A 35 13.18 20.99 12.77
C ASP A 35 12.67 19.65 13.29
N PHE A 36 11.76 19.65 14.27
CA PHE A 36 11.19 18.42 14.81
C PHE A 36 10.29 17.74 13.76
N VAL A 37 10.70 16.55 13.33
CA VAL A 37 9.95 15.69 12.41
C VAL A 37 9.64 14.37 13.09
N TYR A 38 8.40 13.91 12.95
CA TYR A 38 7.99 12.59 13.43
C TYR A 38 8.54 11.49 12.52
N GLU A 39 9.51 10.73 13.02
CA GLU A 39 10.06 9.60 12.30
C GLU A 39 9.00 8.50 12.11
N ALA A 40 8.12 8.30 13.11
CA ALA A 40 6.99 7.39 13.00
C ALA A 40 6.04 7.71 11.83
N LEU A 41 6.03 8.96 11.33
CA LEU A 41 5.21 9.37 10.19
C LEU A 41 5.98 9.39 8.87
N SER A 42 7.30 9.21 8.89
CA SER A 42 8.15 9.25 7.68
C SER A 42 7.84 8.16 6.66
N LYS A 43 7.27 7.04 7.13
CA LYS A 43 6.88 5.89 6.29
C LYS A 43 5.42 5.94 5.85
N GLU A 44 4.65 6.90 6.33
CA GLU A 44 3.23 7.05 5.97
C GLU A 44 3.09 7.80 4.64
N LEU A 45 2.14 7.39 3.81
CA LEU A 45 1.84 8.11 2.58
C LEU A 45 0.90 9.28 2.89
N PHE A 46 1.43 10.49 2.75
CA PHE A 46 0.73 11.75 3.03
C PHE A 46 0.56 12.57 1.76
N ILE A 47 -0.68 12.69 1.26
CA ILE A 47 -1.01 13.35 -0.01
C ILE A 47 -2.15 14.33 0.24
N GLY A 48 -2.02 15.57 -0.24
CA GLY A 48 -3.10 16.57 -0.15
C GLY A 48 -3.63 16.74 1.27
N ASN A 49 -2.73 16.73 2.26
CA ASN A 49 -3.03 16.81 3.69
C ASN A 49 -3.77 15.60 4.30
N VAL A 50 -3.81 14.47 3.60
CA VAL A 50 -4.46 13.23 4.03
C VAL A 50 -3.44 12.11 4.19
N TYR A 51 -3.47 11.42 5.33
CA TYR A 51 -2.74 10.15 5.51
C TYR A 51 -3.55 9.03 4.88
N LEU A 52 -3.08 8.47 3.77
CA LEU A 52 -3.90 7.58 2.94
C LEU A 52 -4.33 6.31 3.66
N ARG A 53 -3.47 5.75 4.52
CA ARG A 53 -3.82 4.59 5.35
C ARG A 53 -5.01 4.88 6.27
N VAL A 54 -5.04 6.06 6.90
CA VAL A 54 -6.14 6.46 7.80
C VAL A 54 -7.44 6.62 7.01
N TYR A 55 -7.38 7.27 5.85
CA TYR A 55 -8.53 7.39 4.96
C TYR A 55 -9.07 6.02 4.54
N ASN A 56 -8.18 5.08 4.16
CA ASN A 56 -8.58 3.72 3.81
C ASN A 56 -9.22 2.97 5.00
N ASP A 57 -8.74 3.19 6.22
CA ASP A 57 -9.29 2.60 7.44
C ASP A 57 -10.63 3.25 7.86
N GLN A 58 -10.87 4.50 7.45
CA GLN A 58 -12.04 5.31 7.81
C GLN A 58 -12.59 6.08 6.59
N PRO A 59 -13.13 5.40 5.58
CA PRO A 59 -13.52 6.02 4.31
C PRO A 59 -14.73 6.97 4.43
N ASP A 60 -15.53 6.81 5.49
CA ASP A 60 -16.69 7.67 5.77
C ASP A 60 -16.27 9.03 6.35
N PHE A 61 -14.99 9.24 6.67
CA PHE A 61 -14.51 10.52 7.16
C PHE A 61 -14.43 11.55 6.03
N GLU A 62 -15.17 12.64 6.17
CA GLU A 62 -15.22 13.70 5.17
C GLU A 62 -13.84 14.39 5.01
N ILE A 63 -13.39 14.48 3.76
CA ILE A 63 -12.20 15.25 3.39
C ILE A 63 -12.60 16.72 3.25
N SER A 64 -11.91 17.61 3.97
CA SER A 64 -12.22 19.04 3.99
C SER A 64 -12.11 19.72 2.62
N GLU A 65 -11.13 19.33 1.81
CA GLU A 65 -10.85 19.88 0.48
C GLU A 65 -10.74 18.73 -0.54
N PRO A 66 -11.87 18.11 -0.92
CA PRO A 66 -11.85 16.88 -1.70
C PRO A 66 -11.28 17.07 -3.11
N GLU A 67 -11.52 18.23 -3.75
CA GLU A 67 -10.95 18.54 -5.07
C GLU A 67 -9.43 18.69 -5.01
N ALA A 68 -8.92 19.41 -4.02
CA ALA A 68 -7.48 19.60 -3.84
C ALA A 68 -6.77 18.27 -3.54
N PHE A 69 -7.40 17.42 -2.71
CA PHE A 69 -6.91 16.08 -2.45
C PHE A 69 -6.88 15.21 -3.72
N CYS A 70 -7.95 15.24 -4.53
CA CYS A 70 -8.00 14.48 -5.78
C CYS A 70 -6.93 14.92 -6.78
N VAL A 71 -6.72 16.23 -6.94
CA VAL A 71 -5.63 16.77 -7.79
C VAL A 71 -4.28 16.28 -7.29
N ALA A 72 -4.00 16.42 -5.98
CA ALA A 72 -2.75 15.95 -5.39
C ALA A 72 -2.53 14.43 -5.57
N LEU A 73 -3.60 13.64 -5.51
CA LEU A 73 -3.55 12.19 -5.73
C LEU A 73 -3.20 11.85 -7.19
N VAL A 74 -3.85 12.51 -8.15
CA VAL A 74 -3.57 12.33 -9.58
C VAL A 74 -2.14 12.76 -9.91
N ASP A 75 -1.67 13.87 -9.35
CA ASP A 75 -0.29 14.34 -9.51
C ASP A 75 0.72 13.31 -8.98
N PHE A 76 0.46 12.75 -7.80
CA PHE A 76 1.30 11.71 -7.21
C PHE A 76 1.35 10.44 -8.08
N ILE A 77 0.20 9.97 -8.59
CA ILE A 77 0.15 8.80 -9.49
C ILE A 77 0.90 9.09 -10.79
N SER A 78 0.70 10.28 -11.36
CA SER A 78 1.37 10.70 -12.59
C SER A 78 2.89 10.73 -12.40
N TRP A 79 3.36 11.23 -11.26
CA TRP A 79 4.77 11.20 -10.86
C TRP A 79 5.31 9.78 -10.73
N LEU A 80 4.57 8.87 -10.09
CA LEU A 80 4.97 7.46 -9.98
C LEU A 80 5.14 6.80 -11.36
N LEU A 81 4.16 6.98 -12.25
CA LEU A 81 4.17 6.39 -13.59
C LEU A 81 5.31 6.93 -14.45
N HIS A 82 5.61 8.23 -14.33
CA HIS A 82 6.73 8.83 -15.06
C HIS A 82 8.08 8.32 -14.57
N ASN A 83 8.22 8.07 -13.26
CA ASN A 83 9.47 7.62 -12.66
C ASN A 83 9.69 6.10 -12.79
N GLN A 84 8.63 5.31 -13.00
CA GLN A 84 8.73 3.87 -13.25
C GLN A 84 9.38 3.50 -14.59
N CYS A 85 9.63 4.46 -15.49
CA CYS A 85 10.34 4.23 -16.76
C CYS A 85 11.87 4.06 -16.60
N VAL A 86 12.45 4.37 -15.43
CA VAL A 86 13.92 4.51 -15.28
C VAL A 86 14.62 3.25 -14.72
N GLU A 87 13.88 2.28 -14.20
CA GLU A 87 14.47 1.09 -13.56
C GLU A 87 14.61 -0.13 -14.50
N GLU A 88 14.04 -0.10 -15.71
CA GLU A 88 14.09 -1.24 -16.67
C GLU A 88 15.21 -1.15 -17.73
N ALA A 89 16.22 -0.29 -17.56
CA ALA A 89 17.31 -0.14 -18.53
C ALA A 89 18.68 -0.72 -18.09
N ASN A 90 18.76 -1.40 -16.95
CA ASN A 90 20.04 -1.92 -16.41
C ASN A 90 20.03 -3.41 -16.02
N HIS A 91 19.26 -4.27 -16.69
CA HIS A 91 19.54 -5.71 -16.66
C HIS A 91 20.14 -6.12 -18.00
N ASN A 92 21.47 -6.06 -18.08
CA ASN A 92 22.21 -6.73 -19.14
C ASN A 92 22.04 -8.25 -19.00
N VAL A 93 21.96 -8.86 -20.17
CA VAL A 93 21.73 -10.26 -20.49
C VAL A 93 22.71 -11.19 -19.76
N GLU A 94 22.18 -12.09 -18.94
CA GLU A 94 22.60 -13.50 -18.94
C GLU A 94 21.33 -14.36 -19.00
N GLU A 95 21.15 -15.02 -20.14
CA GLU A 95 20.18 -16.10 -20.34
C GLU A 95 20.37 -17.18 -19.27
N THR A 96 19.31 -17.85 -18.82
CA THR A 96 18.99 -19.24 -19.23
C THR A 96 17.69 -19.71 -18.56
N THR A 97 16.83 -20.38 -19.33
CA THR A 97 15.67 -21.22 -18.95
C THR A 97 14.40 -20.46 -18.54
N SER A 98 13.47 -20.21 -19.47
CA SER A 98 12.26 -21.03 -19.75
C SER A 98 11.50 -21.38 -18.46
N PHE A 99 10.21 -21.10 -18.29
CA PHE A 99 9.10 -21.53 -19.16
C PHE A 99 7.93 -20.53 -19.06
N THR A 100 7.53 -19.95 -20.19
CA THR A 100 6.12 -19.65 -20.45
C THR A 100 5.44 -20.98 -20.78
N GLU A 101 4.30 -21.26 -20.14
CA GLU A 101 3.05 -21.53 -20.85
C GLU A 101 1.91 -21.84 -19.86
N THR A 102 0.89 -21.00 -19.95
CA THR A 102 -0.54 -21.31 -19.76
C THR A 102 -0.91 -22.62 -20.43
N PRO A 103 -1.95 -23.30 -19.93
CA PRO A 103 -2.91 -23.85 -20.88
C PRO A 103 -4.34 -23.54 -20.48
N GLU A 104 -4.97 -22.69 -21.29
CA GLU A 104 -6.40 -22.75 -21.50
C GLU A 104 -6.73 -23.78 -22.58
N HIS A 105 -7.87 -24.42 -22.39
CA HIS A 105 -8.85 -24.80 -23.42
C HIS A 105 -8.94 -26.26 -23.90
N LEU A 106 -10.19 -26.75 -23.75
CA LEU A 106 -10.97 -27.70 -24.55
C LEU A 106 -10.22 -28.71 -25.44
N ASN A 107 -10.63 -29.98 -25.32
CA ASN A 107 -10.78 -30.82 -26.51
C ASN A 107 -12.07 -31.64 -26.42
N GLU A 108 -12.88 -31.46 -27.46
CA GLU A 108 -14.08 -32.17 -27.83
C GLU A 108 -13.70 -33.32 -28.78
N VAL A 109 -14.27 -34.51 -28.50
CA VAL A 109 -14.59 -35.66 -29.39
C VAL A 109 -13.50 -36.34 -30.24
N VAL A 110 -13.48 -37.68 -30.11
CA VAL A 110 -13.12 -38.80 -31.02
C VAL A 110 -12.42 -39.86 -30.15
N ASP A 111 -12.64 -41.16 -30.18
CA ASP A 111 -13.60 -42.13 -30.72
C ASP A 111 -13.15 -43.46 -30.08
N GLY A 112 -14.07 -44.41 -29.91
CA GLY A 112 -13.74 -45.84 -29.83
C GLY A 112 -12.95 -46.35 -28.62
N SER A 113 -13.65 -46.87 -27.62
CA SER A 113 -13.60 -48.32 -27.34
C SER A 113 -14.46 -48.68 -26.13
N VAL A 114 -15.32 -49.65 -26.40
CA VAL A 114 -16.26 -50.36 -25.55
C VAL A 114 -15.58 -50.93 -24.30
N ASN A 115 -16.16 -50.70 -23.11
CA ASN A 115 -16.33 -51.80 -22.17
C ASN A 115 -17.59 -51.59 -21.32
N GLU A 116 -18.45 -52.59 -21.38
CA GLU A 116 -19.73 -52.70 -20.70
C GLU A 116 -19.50 -52.90 -19.20
N HIS A 117 -20.44 -52.44 -18.35
CA HIS A 117 -21.17 -53.29 -17.39
C HIS A 117 -22.13 -52.48 -16.51
N GLN A 118 -23.38 -52.94 -16.51
CA GLN A 118 -24.40 -52.88 -15.45
C GLN A 118 -25.30 -51.64 -15.25
N ILE A 119 -26.37 -51.66 -16.04
CA ILE A 119 -27.80 -51.54 -15.69
C ILE A 119 -28.12 -51.56 -14.18
N LEU A 120 -28.82 -50.53 -13.66
CA LEU A 120 -30.21 -50.60 -13.16
C LEU A 120 -30.62 -49.31 -12.43
N ASN A 121 -31.73 -48.72 -12.92
CA ASN A 121 -32.86 -48.10 -12.22
C ASN A 121 -32.57 -47.37 -10.88
N ASN A 122 -33.00 -46.12 -10.69
CA ASN A 122 -34.41 -45.74 -10.72
C ASN A 122 -34.61 -44.21 -10.70
N SER A 123 -35.73 -43.81 -11.29
CA SER A 123 -36.33 -42.47 -11.21
C SER A 123 -36.99 -42.25 -9.85
N SER A 124 -36.82 -41.06 -9.25
CA SER A 124 -37.94 -40.33 -8.63
C SER A 124 -37.60 -38.87 -8.37
N ILE A 125 -38.39 -38.05 -9.05
CA ILE A 125 -38.67 -36.64 -8.79
C ILE A 125 -39.61 -36.52 -7.57
N MET A 126 -39.54 -35.35 -6.91
CA MET A 126 -40.50 -34.72 -5.98
C MET A 126 -40.52 -35.18 -4.52
N SER A 127 -40.16 -34.26 -3.63
CA SER A 127 -41.15 -33.37 -3.00
C SER A 127 -40.57 -31.98 -2.75
#